data_AF-A0A9X2SSU9-F1
#
_entry.id   AF-A0A9X2SSU9-F1
#
_cell.length_a   1.000
_cell.length_b   1.000
_cell.length_c   1.000
_cell.angle_alpha   90.00
_cell.angle_beta   90.00
_cell.angle_gamma   90.00
#
_symmetry.space_group_name_H-M   'P 1'
#
loop_
_entity.id
_entity.type
_entity.pdbx_description
1 polymer ?
#
loop_
_entity_poly.entity_id
_entity_poly.type
_entity_poly.pdbx_seq_one_letter_code
_entity_poly.pdbx_strand_id
1 'polypeptide(L)' 'MDNNHKRLYRQLDDTTKQKISQSLRGRTKSATHAQSISTGLKNYWKQVPDKPQNNETKNEENE' A
#
# COMPACT_ATOMS: atom_id res chain seq x y z
N MET A 1 15.86 10.81 -16.86
CA MET A 1 15.23 10.68 -15.54
C MET A 1 14.59 9.31 -15.51
N ASP A 2 15.21 8.35 -14.84
CA ASP A 2 14.63 7.01 -14.70
C ASP A 2 13.43 7.10 -13.76
N ASN A 3 12.25 7.27 -14.35
CA ASN A 3 10.98 7.31 -13.62
C ASN A 3 10.64 5.89 -13.18
N ASN A 4 11.33 5.40 -12.15
CA ASN A 4 10.98 4.14 -11.52
C ASN A 4 9.71 4.36 -10.68
N HIS A 5 8.55 4.27 -11.35
CA HIS A 5 7.21 4.41 -10.75
C HIS A 5 6.88 3.31 -9.72
N LYS A 6 7.83 2.44 -9.40
CA LYS A 6 7.68 1.39 -8.39
C LYS A 6 7.86 1.98 -7.00
N ARG A 7 7.17 1.37 -6.04
CA ARG A 7 7.28 1.73 -4.63
C ARG A 7 8.65 1.31 -4.09
N LEU A 8 9.27 2.18 -3.30
CA LEU A 8 10.49 1.87 -2.56
C LEU A 8 10.20 0.95 -1.36
N TYR A 9 9.10 1.19 -0.65
CA TYR A 9 8.69 0.40 0.52
C TYR A 9 7.19 0.06 0.51
N ARG A 10 6.83 -1.01 1.24
CA ARG A 10 5.43 -1.46 1.36
C ARG A 10 4.56 -0.55 2.21
N GLN A 11 5.13 0.02 3.27
CA GLN A 11 4.42 0.82 4.23
C GLN A 11 3.95 2.14 3.59
N LEU A 12 2.70 2.48 3.88
CA LEU A 12 2.06 3.75 3.53
C LEU A 12 1.72 4.50 4.81
N ASP A 13 1.77 5.83 4.75
CA ASP A 13 1.21 6.67 5.79
C ASP A 13 -0.33 6.57 5.82
N ASP A 14 -0.91 6.82 6.98
CA ASP A 14 -2.35 6.62 7.17
C ASP A 14 -3.20 7.62 6.38
N THR A 15 -2.69 8.84 6.15
CA THR A 15 -3.39 9.84 5.34
C THR A 15 -3.51 9.41 3.89
N THR A 16 -2.46 8.79 3.33
CA THR A 16 -2.47 8.24 1.98
C THR A 16 -3.39 7.02 1.90
N LYS A 17 -3.39 6.13 2.91
CA LYS A 17 -4.35 5.00 2.94
C LYS A 17 -5.79 5.49 2.93
N GLN A 18 -6.10 6.53 3.70
CA GLN A 18 -7.43 7.15 3.73
C GLN A 18 -7.81 7.73 2.38
N LYS A 19 -6.93 8.50 1.73
CA LYS A 19 -7.18 9.04 0.38
C LYS A 19 -7.44 7.94 -0.65
N ILE A 20 -6.66 6.87 -0.61
CA ILE A 20 -6.86 5.70 -1.48
C ILE A 20 -8.23 5.07 -1.21
N SER A 21 -8.55 4.77 0.05
CA SER A 21 -9.85 4.18 0.44
C SER A 21 -11.01 5.04 -0.05
N GLN A 22 -10.95 6.35 0.18
CA GLN A 22 -11.97 7.30 -0.25
C GLN A 22 -12.13 7.33 -1.78
N SER A 23 -11.04 7.22 -2.53
CA SER A 23 -11.06 7.19 -4.01
C SER A 23 -11.65 5.90 -4.60
N LEU A 24 -11.53 4.79 -3.85
CA LEU A 24 -12.00 3.47 -4.27
C LEU A 24 -13.45 3.21 -3.85
N ARG A 25 -13.99 4.00 -2.92
CA ARG A 25 -15.37 3.87 -2.45
C ARG A 25 -16.37 3.90 -3.62
N GLY A 26 -17.31 2.96 -3.62
CA GLY A 26 -18.37 2.85 -4.63
C GLY A 26 -17.94 2.22 -5.96
N ARG A 27 -16.66 1.86 -6.13
CA ARG A 27 -16.20 1.14 -7.34
C ARG A 27 -16.43 -0.36 -7.17
N THR A 28 -17.39 -0.91 -7.89
CA THR A 28 -17.60 -2.37 -7.94
C THR A 28 -16.78 -2.99 -9.08
N LYS A 29 -16.22 -4.18 -8.83
CA LYS A 29 -15.52 -5.00 -9.82
C LYS A 29 -16.15 -6.39 -9.83
N SER A 30 -16.12 -7.07 -10.98
CA SER A 30 -16.53 -8.47 -11.03
C SER A 30 -15.57 -9.34 -10.22
N ALA A 31 -16.05 -10.49 -9.76
CA ALA A 31 -15.25 -11.42 -8.95
C ALA A 31 -13.95 -11.85 -9.67
N THR A 32 -14.05 -12.20 -10.96
CA THR A 32 -12.89 -12.55 -11.79
C THR A 32 -11.89 -11.40 -11.88
N HIS A 33 -12.37 -10.17 -12.06
CA HIS A 33 -11.51 -8.99 -12.13
C HIS A 33 -10.80 -8.73 -10.79
N ALA A 34 -11.49 -8.90 -9.66
CA ALA A 34 -10.89 -8.79 -8.33
C ALA A 34 -9.80 -9.85 -8.09
N GLN A 35 -10.02 -11.09 -8.56
CA GLN A 35 -9.03 -12.16 -8.48
C GLN A 35 -7.77 -11.84 -9.30
N SER A 36 -7.92 -11.40 -10.55
CA SER A 36 -6.77 -11.01 -11.39
C SER A 36 -5.97 -9.86 -10.77
N ILE A 37 -6.65 -8.83 -10.23
CA ILE A 37 -6.00 -7.74 -9.49
C ILE A 37 -5.25 -8.29 -8.28
N SER A 38 -5.88 -9.13 -7.46
CA SER A 38 -5.27 -9.70 -6.25
C SER A 38 -3.99 -10.47 -6.57
N THR A 39 -4.01 -11.32 -7.58
CA THR A 39 -2.83 -12.07 -8.04
C THR A 39 -1.72 -11.15 -8.53
N GLY A 40 -2.06 -10.13 -9.33
CA GLY A 40 -1.09 -9.11 -9.77
C GLY A 40 -0.46 -8.36 -8.61
N LEU A 41 -1.25 -7.93 -7.63
CA LEU A 41 -0.77 -7.23 -6.43
C LEU A 41 0.16 -8.12 -5.59
N LYS A 42 -0.18 -9.40 -5.37
CA LYS A 42 0.69 -10.34 -4.64
C LYS A 42 2.06 -10.45 -5.31
N ASN A 43 2.11 -10.57 -6.64
CA ASN A 43 3.36 -10.69 -7.38
C ASN A 43 4.17 -9.38 -7.38
N TYR A 44 3.48 -8.24 -7.47
CA TYR A 44 4.13 -6.93 -7.37
C TYR A 44 4.77 -6.74 -5.98
N TRP A 45 4.02 -7.01 -4.91
CA TRP A 45 4.50 -6.78 -3.55
C TRP A 45 5.69 -7.66 -3.18
N LYS A 46 5.81 -8.89 -3.73
CA LYS A 46 7.01 -9.74 -3.55
C LYS A 46 8.34 -9.04 -3.87
N GLN A 47 8.33 -8.08 -4.79
CA GLN A 47 9.52 -7.35 -5.23
C GLN A 47 9.78 -6.08 -4.43
N VAL A 48 8.82 -5.62 -3.62
CA VAL A 48 8.94 -4.38 -2.83
C VAL A 48 9.28 -4.76 -1.39
N PRO A 49 10.39 -4.28 -0.82
CA PRO A 49 10.78 -4.60 0.55
C PRO A 49 9.97 -3.82 1.59
N ASP A 50 9.96 -4.32 2.81
CA ASP A 50 9.47 -3.57 3.97
C ASP A 50 10.48 -2.48 4.37
N LYS A 51 9.98 -1.36 4.86
CA LYS A 51 10.79 -0.30 5.46
C LYS A 51 11.53 -0.86 6.68
N PRO A 52 12.84 -0.60 6.83
CA PRO A 52 13.57 -1.01 8.02
C PRO A 52 12.91 -0.38 9.25
N GLN A 53 12.59 -1.21 10.24
CA GLN A 53 12.06 -0.75 11.52
C GLN A 53 13.24 -0.22 12.34
N ASN A 54 13.44 1.11 12.32
CA ASN A 54 14.35 1.71 13.27
C ASN A 54 13.65 1.65 14.63
N ASN A 55 14.18 0.87 15.56
CA ASN A 55 13.63 0.69 16.91
C ASN A 55 13.89 1.93 17.78
N GLU A 56 13.55 3.12 17.29
CA GLU A 56 13.57 4.36 18.05
C GLU A 56 12.11 4.74 18.32
N THR A 57 11.62 4.23 19.44
CA THR A 57 10.51 4.75 20.27
C THR A 57 9.29 5.32 19.53
N LYS A 58 8.25 4.48 19.40
CA LYS A 58 6.87 4.98 19.43
C LYS A 58 6.56 5.39 20.88
N ASN A 59 6.67 6.68 21.19
CA ASN A 59 5.88 7.22 22.30
C ASN A 59 4.43 7.29 21.82
N GLU A 60 3.61 6.43 22.41
CA GLU A 60 2.15 6.51 22.39
C GLU A 60 1.74 7.66 23.31
N GLU A 61 1.45 8.82 22.76
CA GLU A 61 0.63 9.83 23.44
C GLU A 61 -0.36 10.41 22.43
N ASN A 62 -1.62 10.01 22.55
CA ASN A 62 -2.72 10.94 22.34
C ASN A 62 -3.89 10.53 23.24
N GLU A 63 -4.07 11.42 24.21
CA GLU A 63 -5.14 11.74 25.16
C GLU A 63 -6.57 11.24 24.84
#